data_AF-A0A8X6L481-F1
#
_entry.id   AF-A0A8X6L481-F1
#
_cell.length_a   1.000
_cell.length_b   1.000
_cell.length_c   1.000
_cell.angle_alpha   90.00
_cell.angle_beta   90.00
_cell.angle_gamma   90.00
#
_symmetry.space_group_name_H-M   'P 1'
#
loop_
_entity.id
_entity.type
_entity.pdbx_description
1 polymer ?
#
loop_
_entity_poly.entity_id
_entity_poly.type
_entity_poly.pdbx_seq_one_letter_code
_entity_poly.pdbx_strand_id
1 'polypeptide(L)'
;MCLDKDLSYSYSTETKTLGLLWKPHPDSFAFKISPMTSNCDSLIVPKKSVISTIARIFDPLGLIGPVITRAKIFLQSLRQLKLDWNDPLHSNLVSYWKSFIDALESINCLNIPRYCLQDSQSELSYMVSLARLKRLTVLHFTYDALIQVGKYRLGSFAPNQR
;
A
#
# COMPACT_ATOMS: atom_id res chain seq x y z
N MET A 1 28.57 8.85 49.74
CA MET A 1 28.65 9.82 48.62
C MET A 1 29.60 9.28 47.58
N CYS A 2 29.11 9.16 46.34
CA CYS A 2 29.78 9.01 45.04
C CYS A 2 28.74 8.34 44.14
N LEU A 3 27.66 9.07 43.86
CA LEU A 3 27.43 9.79 42.59
C LEU A 3 26.86 8.84 41.55
N ASP A 4 25.54 8.94 41.43
CA ASP A 4 24.77 8.60 40.24
C ASP A 4 25.56 8.98 38.99
N LYS A 5 25.85 8.00 38.15
CA LYS A 5 26.02 8.26 36.73
C LYS A 5 24.73 7.82 36.08
N ASP A 6 23.87 8.80 35.88
CA ASP A 6 22.70 8.76 35.03
C ASP A 6 23.01 8.01 33.74
N LEU A 7 22.67 6.72 33.72
CA LEU A 7 22.49 5.98 32.49
C LEU A 7 21.21 6.55 31.87
N SER A 8 21.33 7.70 31.20
CA SER A 8 20.35 8.11 30.21
C SER A 8 20.48 7.16 29.02
N TYR A 9 19.98 5.93 29.22
CA TYR A 9 19.67 5.03 28.12
C TYR A 9 18.58 5.76 27.33
N SER A 10 19.00 6.49 26.28
CA SER A 10 18.08 7.17 25.39
C SER A 10 17.22 6.09 24.74
N TYR A 11 16.06 5.80 25.33
CA TYR A 11 15.07 4.94 24.71
C TYR A 11 14.80 5.55 23.33
N SER A 12 15.16 4.83 22.27
CA SER A 12 14.73 5.21 20.93
C SER A 12 13.20 5.26 20.97
N THR A 13 12.63 6.44 20.82
CA THR A 13 11.18 6.66 20.91
C THR A 13 10.43 5.86 19.85
N GLU A 14 11.12 5.48 18.77
CA GLU A 14 10.57 4.74 17.64
C GLU A 14 11.63 3.80 17.05
N THR A 15 11.25 2.57 16.72
CA THR A 15 12.12 1.56 16.07
C THR A 15 11.45 1.06 14.81
N LYS A 16 12.20 0.90 13.71
CA LYS A 16 11.66 0.24 12.50
C LYS A 16 11.65 -1.27 12.69
N THR A 17 10.47 -1.88 12.55
CA THR A 17 10.28 -3.33 12.62
C THR A 17 9.39 -3.77 11.46
N LEU A 18 9.86 -4.72 10.64
CA LEU A 18 9.16 -5.21 9.45
C LEU A 18 8.77 -4.10 8.45
N GLY A 19 9.55 -3.01 8.37
CA GLY A 19 9.22 -1.87 7.51
C GLY A 19 8.11 -0.95 8.05
N LEU A 20 7.54 -1.26 9.21
CA LEU A 20 6.66 -0.39 9.98
C LEU A 20 7.44 0.35 11.05
N LEU A 21 6.92 1.48 11.52
CA LEU A 21 7.44 2.18 12.68
C LEU A 21 6.73 1.62 13.91
N TRP A 22 7.49 1.10 14.87
CA TRP A 22 6.95 0.67 16.15
C TRP A 22 7.32 1.69 17.22
N LYS A 23 6.30 2.12 17.98
CA LYS A 23 6.44 2.98 19.15
C LYS A 23 6.27 2.12 20.40
N PRO A 24 7.36 1.72 21.09
CA PRO A 24 7.27 0.81 22.24
C PRO A 24 6.40 1.38 23.36
N HIS A 25 6.40 2.69 23.51
CA HIS A 25 5.49 3.44 24.36
C HIS A 25 4.83 4.49 23.46
N PRO A 26 3.55 4.35 23.07
CA PRO A 26 2.44 3.67 23.77
C PRO A 26 2.05 2.27 23.24
N ASP A 27 3.00 1.47 22.74
CA ASP A 27 2.79 0.19 22.06
C ASP A 27 1.86 0.24 20.83
N SER A 28 2.32 0.95 19.81
CA SER A 28 1.57 1.15 18.57
C SER A 28 2.43 1.05 17.32
N PHE A 29 1.81 0.63 16.23
CA PHE A 29 2.37 0.71 14.89
C PHE A 29 1.98 2.03 14.24
N ALA A 30 2.94 2.62 13.56
CA ALA A 30 2.79 3.81 12.75
C ALA A 30 3.46 3.60 11.39
N PHE A 31 3.10 4.47 10.45
CA PHE A 31 3.62 4.47 9.10
C PHE A 31 4.42 5.73 8.87
N LYS A 32 5.52 5.61 8.11
CA LYS A 32 6.31 6.76 7.67
C LYS A 32 6.55 6.66 6.17
N ILE A 33 5.66 7.33 5.45
CA ILE A 33 5.73 7.53 4.01
C ILE A 33 6.39 8.89 3.80
N SER A 34 7.64 8.88 3.32
CA SER A 34 8.29 10.13 2.90
C SER A 34 7.46 10.80 1.81
N PRO A 35 7.37 12.15 1.82
CA PRO A 35 6.68 12.89 0.78
C PRO A 35 7.20 12.44 -0.59
N MET A 36 6.28 11.97 -1.43
CA MET A 36 6.57 11.51 -2.80
C MET A 36 6.52 12.67 -3.80
N THR A 37 6.78 13.87 -3.28
CA THR A 37 6.62 15.16 -3.94
C THR A 37 7.58 15.37 -5.10
N SER A 38 8.77 14.75 -5.07
CA SER A 38 9.80 14.98 -6.11
C SER A 38 9.37 14.62 -7.54
N ASN A 39 8.34 13.78 -7.73
CA ASN A 39 7.85 13.38 -9.05
C ASN A 39 6.39 13.78 -9.31
N CYS A 40 5.69 14.34 -8.32
CA CYS A 40 4.26 14.69 -8.42
C CYS A 40 4.06 16.10 -9.03
N ASP A 41 4.99 17.00 -8.78
CA ASP A 41 4.98 18.36 -9.34
C ASP A 41 5.37 18.41 -10.82
N SER A 42 5.98 17.33 -11.32
CA SER A 42 6.18 17.14 -12.75
C SER A 42 4.83 16.98 -13.45
N LEU A 43 4.59 17.77 -14.50
CA LEU A 43 3.47 17.59 -15.43
C LEU A 43 3.46 16.20 -16.09
N ILE A 44 4.62 15.53 -16.11
CA ILE A 44 4.83 14.24 -16.75
C ILE A 44 5.12 13.20 -15.66
N VAL A 45 4.18 12.28 -15.47
CA VAL A 45 4.34 11.14 -14.55
C VAL A 45 4.44 9.85 -15.38
N PRO A 46 5.62 9.22 -15.46
CA PRO A 46 5.77 7.97 -16.21
C PRO A 46 5.24 6.78 -15.41
N LYS A 47 4.73 5.76 -16.11
CA LYS A 47 4.20 4.52 -15.51
C LYS A 47 5.16 3.87 -14.50
N LYS A 48 6.47 3.83 -14.80
CA LYS A 48 7.49 3.28 -13.89
C LYS A 48 7.53 3.99 -12.54
N SER A 49 7.28 5.30 -12.50
CA SER A 49 7.26 6.08 -11.26
C SER A 49 6.09 5.65 -10.39
N VAL A 50 4.90 5.45 -10.98
CA VAL A 50 3.72 4.94 -10.27
C VAL A 50 4.03 3.58 -9.65
N ILE A 51 4.55 2.64 -10.45
CA ILE A 51 4.86 1.28 -10.00
C ILE A 51 5.87 1.30 -8.85
N SER A 52 6.95 2.07 -9.01
CA SER A 52 7.98 2.24 -7.98
C SER A 52 7.39 2.80 -6.69
N THR A 53 6.53 3.81 -6.80
CA THR A 53 5.82 4.38 -5.65
C THR A 53 4.93 3.35 -4.96
N ILE A 54 4.09 2.62 -5.69
CA ILE A 54 3.21 1.59 -5.10
C ILE A 54 4.04 0.52 -4.40
N ALA A 55 5.16 0.10 -4.99
CA ALA A 55 6.05 -0.91 -4.40
C ALA A 55 6.68 -0.47 -3.06
N ARG A 56 6.80 0.83 -2.80
CA ARG A 56 7.27 1.37 -1.51
C ARG A 56 6.23 1.28 -0.40
N ILE A 57 4.96 1.10 -0.74
CA ILE A 57 3.87 0.94 0.25
C ILE A 57 3.89 -0.51 0.73
N PHE A 58 4.64 -0.76 1.81
CA PHE A 58 4.78 -2.08 2.42
C PHE A 58 3.90 -2.21 3.66
N ASP A 59 3.12 -3.29 3.73
CA ASP A 59 2.22 -3.59 4.85
C ASP A 59 2.22 -5.11 5.12
N PRO A 60 3.19 -5.59 5.92
CA PRO A 60 3.31 -7.01 6.20
C PRO A 60 2.16 -7.56 7.05
N LEU A 61 1.45 -6.67 7.77
CA LEU A 61 0.39 -7.04 8.71
C LEU A 61 -1.03 -6.82 8.15
N GLY A 62 -1.16 -6.24 6.95
CA GLY A 62 -2.46 -5.98 6.31
C GLY A 62 -3.28 -4.87 7.00
N LEU A 63 -2.62 -3.99 7.74
CA LEU A 63 -3.23 -2.90 8.51
C LEU A 63 -3.80 -1.79 7.60
N ILE A 64 -3.14 -1.48 6.50
CA ILE A 64 -3.54 -0.49 5.49
C ILE A 64 -4.04 -1.15 4.20
N GLY A 65 -4.60 -2.36 4.31
CA GLY A 65 -5.15 -3.13 3.19
C GLY A 65 -6.00 -2.30 2.21
N PRO A 66 -6.97 -1.46 2.64
CA PRO A 66 -7.77 -0.62 1.73
C PRO A 66 -6.93 0.34 0.87
N VAL A 67 -5.84 0.89 1.42
CA VAL A 67 -4.93 1.79 0.70
C VAL A 67 -4.20 1.03 -0.40
N ILE A 68 -3.65 -0.14 -0.06
CA ILE A 68 -2.96 -1.01 -1.02
C ILE A 68 -3.93 -1.50 -2.10
N THR A 69 -5.17 -1.80 -1.75
CA THR A 69 -6.21 -2.17 -2.71
C THR A 69 -6.47 -1.05 -3.71
N ARG A 70 -6.65 0.20 -3.26
CA ARG A 70 -6.80 1.36 -4.15
C ARG A 70 -5.60 1.53 -5.08
N ALA A 71 -4.38 1.38 -4.55
CA ALA A 71 -3.16 1.41 -5.36
C ALA A 71 -3.14 0.31 -6.43
N LYS A 72 -3.54 -0.92 -6.07
CA LYS A 72 -3.59 -2.07 -6.99
C LYS A 72 -4.66 -1.90 -8.07
N ILE A 73 -5.82 -1.33 -7.74
CA ILE A 73 -6.87 -0.98 -8.71
C ILE A 73 -6.30 0.00 -9.75
N PHE A 74 -5.60 1.04 -9.30
CA PHE A 74 -4.94 1.98 -10.20
C PHE A 74 -3.87 1.31 -11.06
N LEU A 75 -3.05 0.43 -10.48
CA LEU A 75 -2.06 -0.32 -11.25
C LEU A 75 -2.70 -1.24 -12.30
N GLN A 76 -3.89 -1.80 -12.01
CA GLN A 76 -4.64 -2.60 -12.96
C GLN A 76 -5.13 -1.75 -14.15
N SER A 77 -5.64 -0.53 -13.91
CA SER A 77 -6.07 0.35 -15.01
C SER A 77 -4.89 0.72 -15.92
N LEU A 78 -3.70 0.99 -15.37
CA LEU A 78 -2.49 1.25 -16.17
C LEU A 78 -2.02 0.05 -16.99
N ARG A 79 -2.31 -1.17 -16.54
CA ARG A 79 -2.02 -2.39 -17.30
C ARG A 79 -2.99 -2.57 -18.46
N GLN A 80 -4.27 -2.26 -18.25
CA GLN A 80 -5.29 -2.34 -19.30
C GLN A 80 -5.02 -1.36 -20.45
N LEU A 81 -4.43 -0.19 -20.15
CA LEU A 81 -4.03 0.80 -21.14
C LEU A 81 -2.78 0.43 -21.95
N LYS A 82 -2.12 -0.70 -21.63
CA LYS A 82 -0.92 -1.22 -22.33
C LYS A 82 0.23 -0.21 -22.47
N LEU A 83 0.30 0.80 -21.59
CA LEU A 83 1.41 1.77 -21.54
C LEU A 83 2.75 1.09 -21.27
N ASP A 84 3.82 1.54 -21.92
CA ASP A 84 5.18 1.16 -21.59
C ASP A 84 5.67 1.83 -20.30
N TRP A 85 6.81 1.36 -19.78
CA TRP A 85 7.34 1.80 -18.49
C TRP A 85 7.69 3.29 -18.46
N ASN A 86 8.15 3.84 -19.58
CA ASN A 86 8.52 5.24 -19.69
C ASN A 86 7.36 6.13 -20.18
N ASP A 87 6.24 5.54 -20.59
CA ASP A 87 5.13 6.29 -21.13
C ASP A 87 4.48 7.17 -20.06
N PRO A 88 4.12 8.41 -20.41
CA PRO A 88 3.42 9.31 -19.52
C PRO A 88 1.97 8.84 -19.29
N LEU A 89 1.48 9.11 -18.08
CA LEU A 89 0.07 8.99 -17.75
C LEU A 89 -0.78 10.02 -18.52
N HIS A 90 -1.99 9.63 -18.91
CA HIS A 90 -3.00 10.55 -19.43
C HIS A 90 -3.43 11.53 -18.33
N SER A 91 -3.85 12.74 -18.70
CA SER A 91 -4.14 13.84 -17.76
C SER A 91 -5.17 13.48 -16.66
N ASN A 92 -6.19 12.70 -17.01
CA ASN A 92 -7.19 12.19 -16.06
C ASN A 92 -6.62 11.20 -15.03
N LEU A 93 -5.63 10.41 -15.42
CA LEU A 93 -4.96 9.47 -14.51
C LEU A 93 -3.92 10.17 -13.65
N VAL A 94 -3.29 11.22 -14.18
CA VAL A 94 -2.40 12.09 -13.40
C VAL A 94 -3.19 12.72 -12.26
N SER A 95 -4.33 13.36 -12.52
CA SER A 95 -5.13 13.99 -11.45
C SER A 95 -5.60 12.99 -10.40
N TYR A 96 -6.07 11.81 -10.81
CA TYR A 96 -6.41 10.73 -9.88
C TYR A 96 -5.21 10.28 -9.05
N TRP A 97 -4.05 10.10 -9.69
CA TRP A 97 -2.81 9.69 -9.03
C TRP A 97 -2.35 10.73 -8.00
N LYS A 98 -2.38 12.02 -8.35
CA LYS A 98 -2.06 13.12 -7.43
C LYS A 98 -2.95 13.08 -6.20
N SER A 99 -4.27 13.02 -6.39
CA SER A 99 -5.22 12.91 -5.28
C SER A 99 -4.99 11.66 -4.41
N PHE A 100 -4.61 10.53 -5.02
CA PHE A 100 -4.23 9.33 -4.26
C PHE A 100 -2.99 9.56 -3.41
N ILE A 101 -1.94 10.20 -3.93
CA ILE A 101 -0.71 10.51 -3.20
C ILE A 101 -0.96 11.52 -2.08
N ASP A 102 -1.73 12.57 -2.34
CA ASP A 102 -2.08 13.56 -1.31
C ASP A 102 -2.85 12.89 -0.16
N ALA A 103 -3.80 12.01 -0.50
CA ALA A 103 -4.51 11.23 0.51
C ALA A 103 -3.60 10.22 1.23
N LEU A 104 -2.56 9.71 0.56
CA LEU A 104 -1.60 8.75 1.13
C LEU A 104 -0.80 9.37 2.27
N GLU A 105 -0.51 10.68 2.21
CA GLU A 105 0.22 11.38 3.28
C GLU A 105 -0.51 11.32 4.63
N SER A 106 -1.85 11.23 4.62
CA SER A 106 -2.65 11.09 5.84
C SER A 106 -2.32 9.84 6.67
N ILE A 107 -1.73 8.82 6.04
CA ILE A 107 -1.30 7.58 6.71
C ILE A 107 -0.15 7.84 7.69
N ASN A 108 0.62 8.91 7.50
CA ASN A 108 1.66 9.31 8.47
C ASN A 108 1.08 9.68 9.84
N CYS A 109 -0.20 10.06 9.90
CA CYS A 109 -0.91 10.36 11.14
C CYS A 109 -1.53 9.10 11.79
N LEU A 110 -1.50 7.96 11.11
CA LEU A 110 -2.14 6.73 11.59
C LEU A 110 -1.30 6.09 12.71
N ASN A 111 -1.93 5.88 13.85
CA ASN A 111 -1.34 5.17 14.98
C ASN A 111 -2.27 4.02 15.40
N ILE A 112 -1.81 2.78 15.23
CA ILE A 112 -2.60 1.57 15.45
C ILE A 112 -2.08 0.88 16.71
N PRO A 113 -2.86 0.80 17.80
CA PRO A 113 -2.49 0.02 18.98
C PRO A 113 -2.20 -1.44 18.59
N ARG A 114 -1.11 -2.00 19.09
CA ARG A 114 -0.78 -3.42 18.82
C ARG A 114 -1.68 -4.37 19.60
N TYR A 115 -2.09 -3.94 20.80
CA TYR A 115 -3.01 -4.68 21.66
C TYR A 115 -4.45 -4.21 21.39
N CYS A 116 -5.27 -5.08 20.79
CA CYS A 116 -6.65 -4.78 20.40
C CYS A 116 -7.70 -5.55 21.22
N LEU A 117 -7.30 -6.22 22.31
CA LEU A 117 -8.25 -6.91 23.17
C LEU A 117 -8.89 -5.88 24.11
N GLN A 118 -10.08 -5.41 23.76
CA GLN A 118 -11.04 -4.90 24.74
C GLN A 118 -11.99 -6.05 25.11
N ASP A 119 -12.32 -6.17 26.39
CA ASP A 119 -13.03 -7.32 27.01
C ASP A 119 -14.45 -7.60 26.47
N SER A 120 -14.93 -6.88 25.45
CA SER A 120 -16.23 -7.15 24.82
C SER A 120 -16.12 -8.17 23.70
N GLN A 121 -16.65 -9.39 23.93
CA GLN A 121 -16.71 -10.49 22.95
C GLN A 121 -17.35 -10.14 21.59
N SER A 122 -18.13 -9.06 21.51
CA SER A 122 -18.79 -8.62 20.28
C SER A 122 -17.81 -8.13 19.20
N GLU A 123 -16.74 -7.41 19.56
CA GLU A 123 -15.83 -6.80 18.57
C GLU A 123 -14.90 -7.82 17.89
N LEU A 124 -14.52 -8.89 18.60
CA LEU A 124 -13.66 -9.94 18.06
C LEU A 124 -14.31 -10.69 16.89
N SER A 125 -15.63 -10.89 16.95
CA SER A 125 -16.40 -11.55 15.87
C SER A 125 -16.40 -10.70 14.60
N TYR A 126 -16.56 -9.37 14.72
CA TYR A 126 -16.48 -8.45 13.59
C TYR A 126 -15.08 -8.41 12.98
N MET A 127 -14.03 -8.35 13.80
CA MET A 127 -12.64 -8.31 13.31
C MET A 127 -12.23 -9.58 12.56
N VAL A 128 -12.60 -10.77 13.06
CA VAL A 128 -12.36 -12.05 12.35
C VAL A 128 -13.16 -12.12 11.06
N SER A 129 -14.41 -11.64 11.06
CA SER A 129 -15.26 -11.60 9.87
C SER A 129 -14.70 -10.66 8.80
N LEU A 130 -14.22 -9.48 9.18
CA LEU A 130 -13.55 -8.54 8.28
C LEU A 130 -12.24 -9.12 7.72
N ALA A 131 -11.45 -9.84 8.54
CA ALA A 131 -10.25 -10.53 8.07
C ALA A 131 -10.57 -11.62 7.03
N ARG A 132 -11.66 -12.37 7.22
CA ARG A 132 -12.16 -13.36 6.24
C ARG A 132 -12.66 -12.70 4.96
N LEU A 133 -13.40 -11.59 5.06
CA LEU A 133 -13.86 -10.83 3.90
C LEU A 133 -12.69 -10.22 3.10
N LYS A 134 -11.66 -9.68 3.78
CA LYS A 134 -10.42 -9.22 3.13
C LYS A 134 -9.76 -10.32 2.29
N ARG A 135 -9.73 -11.57 2.79
CA ARG A 135 -9.15 -12.72 2.07
C ARG A 135 -9.92 -13.06 0.79
N LEU A 136 -11.25 -12.92 0.80
CA LEU A 136 -12.11 -13.19 -0.34
C LEU A 136 -12.03 -12.09 -1.41
N THR A 137 -11.97 -10.82 -1.03
CA THR A 137 -11.86 -9.72 -2.00
C THR A 137 -10.53 -9.73 -2.74
N VAL A 138 -9.43 -10.07 -2.06
CA VAL A 138 -8.10 -10.19 -2.70
C VAL A 138 -8.07 -11.37 -3.69
N LEU A 139 -8.69 -12.50 -3.35
CA LEU A 139 -8.79 -13.66 -4.24
C LEU A 139 -9.59 -13.34 -5.51
N HIS A 140 -10.73 -12.66 -5.38
CA HIS A 140 -11.53 -12.23 -6.54
C HIS A 140 -10.73 -11.28 -7.44
N PHE A 141 -10.02 -10.31 -6.85
CA PHE A 141 -9.15 -9.38 -7.60
C PHE A 141 -8.02 -10.08 -8.35
N THR A 142 -7.38 -11.09 -7.72
CA THR A 142 -6.33 -11.88 -8.38
C THR A 142 -6.88 -12.80 -9.46
N TYR A 143 -8.09 -13.34 -9.28
CA TYR A 143 -8.73 -14.23 -10.25
C TYR A 143 -9.20 -13.46 -11.50
N ASP A 144 -9.78 -12.27 -11.33
CA ASP A 144 -10.17 -11.39 -12.44
C ASP A 144 -8.95 -10.90 -13.24
N ALA A 145 -7.83 -10.63 -12.56
CA ALA A 145 -6.57 -10.29 -13.21
C ALA A 145 -6.00 -11.47 -14.03
N LEU A 146 -6.12 -12.71 -13.53
CA LEU A 146 -5.70 -13.91 -14.27
C LEU A 146 -6.61 -14.22 -15.47
N ILE A 147 -7.93 -14.02 -15.36
CA ILE A 147 -8.86 -14.20 -16.48
C ILE A 147 -8.61 -13.18 -17.59
N GLN A 148 -8.25 -11.93 -17.25
CA GLN A 148 -7.84 -10.97 -18.27
C GLN A 148 -6.56 -11.39 -18.99
N VAL A 149 -5.53 -11.89 -18.30
CA VAL A 149 -4.29 -12.36 -18.94
C VAL A 149 -4.54 -13.61 -19.82
N GLY A 150 -5.42 -14.52 -19.40
CA GLY A 150 -5.78 -15.72 -20.15
C GLY A 150 -6.50 -15.45 -21.48
N LYS A 151 -7.37 -14.42 -21.53
CA LYS A 151 -8.10 -14.06 -22.76
C LYS A 151 -7.22 -13.47 -23.86
N TYR A 152 -6.07 -12.86 -23.53
CA TYR A 152 -5.14 -12.31 -24.53
C TYR A 152 -4.15 -13.35 -25.09
N ARG A 153 -3.99 -14.53 -24.48
CA ARG A 153 -3.09 -15.59 -24.98
C ARG A 153 -3.71 -16.52 -26.03
N LEU A 154 -5.04 -16.56 -26.15
CA LEU A 154 -5.73 -17.42 -27.11
C LEU A 154 -6.21 -16.68 -28.37
N GLY A 155 -5.97 -15.36 -28.47
CA GLY A 155 -6.43 -14.52 -29.59
C GLY A 155 -5.42 -14.27 -30.71
N SER A 156 -4.21 -14.85 -30.67
CA SER A 156 -3.13 -14.55 -31.63
C SER A 156 -2.51 -15.78 -32.26
N PHE A 157 -3.34 -16.72 -32.72
CA PHE A 157 -2.97 -17.72 -33.70
C PHE A 157 -4.04 -17.78 -34.80
N ALA A 158 -4.03 -16.78 -35.68
CA ALA A 158 -4.60 -16.93 -37.01
C ALA A 158 -3.47 -17.40 -37.94
N PRO A 159 -3.57 -18.57 -38.60
CA PRO A 159 -2.54 -19.01 -39.53
C PRO A 159 -2.57 -18.13 -40.78
N ASN A 160 -1.43 -17.53 -41.11
CA ASN A 160 -1.19 -16.87 -42.39
C ASN A 160 -1.48 -17.86 -43.53
N GLN A 161 -2.44 -17.53 -44.41
CA GLN A 161 -2.56 -18.20 -45.69
C GLN A 161 -1.48 -17.64 -46.65
N ARG A 162 -0.67 -18.54 -47.18
CA ARG A 162 0.03 -18.43 -48.46
C ARG A 162 -0.37 -19.62 -49.30
#